data_AF-A0A136NPG2-F1
#
_entry.id   AF-A0A136NPG2-F1
#
_cell.length_a   1.000
_cell.length_b   1.000
_cell.length_c   1.000
_cell.angle_alpha   90.00
_cell.angle_beta   90.00
_cell.angle_gamma   90.00
#
_symmetry.space_group_name_H-M   'P 1'
#
loop_
_entity.id
_entity.type
_entity.pdbx_description
1 polymer ?
#
loop_
_entity_poly.entity_id
_entity_poly.type
_entity_poly.pdbx_seq_one_letter_code
_entity_poly.pdbx_strand_id
1 'polypeptide(L)'
;KDKYAELGYDITGISDYFKINPLSDIPVYEHGAGIFKNHLLVIGADKVLYKDYLTGQTFHNKQNMITELKTPENLLAITHPDMRNAYSGSDLKYLRGYDLIEAVNYNYCWSVNLWDTVLSSGNPVFMVMNDDTHDITDPDDFGRVFMFVNSEKNTGDIIQALKLGSAIGVDLKHDKYDTPGMIKKRSDNAPRPSECIITNDTIKFKFDKVCDTVRLAGQNGMTLKISENTDEIFYPVKPEDTYIRAEIKQINSANVYLNPVFKYDDINDHKVQPVINYTVTWFLRAGYILTFCLIVFIFYKRKKRRNKKNPF
;
A
#
# COMPACT_ATOMS: atom_id res chain seq x y z
N LYS A 1 11.29 -5.21 17.15
CA LYS A 1 10.19 -5.85 17.91
C LYS A 1 10.10 -5.32 19.33
N ASP A 2 11.12 -5.50 20.17
CA ASP A 2 11.07 -5.08 21.59
C ASP A 2 10.72 -3.60 21.79
N LYS A 3 11.31 -2.69 21.02
CA LYS A 3 10.93 -1.26 21.05
C LYS A 3 9.46 -1.03 20.70
N TYR A 4 8.91 -1.71 19.69
CA TYR A 4 7.48 -1.60 19.34
C TYR A 4 6.61 -2.11 20.50
N ALA A 5 7.02 -3.18 21.18
CA ALA A 5 6.32 -3.68 22.35
C ALA A 5 6.31 -2.66 23.51
N GLU A 6 7.40 -1.90 23.71
CA GLU A 6 7.45 -0.79 24.68
C GLU A 6 6.44 0.33 24.36
N LEU A 7 6.14 0.55 23.08
CA LEU A 7 5.10 1.48 22.63
C LEU A 7 3.67 0.89 22.71
N GLY A 8 3.53 -0.39 23.08
CA GLY A 8 2.24 -1.08 23.20
C GLY A 8 1.72 -1.67 21.89
N TYR A 9 2.57 -1.91 20.91
CA TYR A 9 2.19 -2.62 19.68
C TYR A 9 2.01 -4.11 19.96
N ASP A 10 0.92 -4.66 19.45
CA ASP A 10 0.59 -6.08 19.60
C ASP A 10 1.29 -6.97 18.58
N ILE A 11 1.53 -6.45 17.38
CA ILE A 11 2.00 -7.17 16.20
C ILE A 11 3.00 -6.30 15.45
N THR A 12 4.08 -6.91 14.99
CA THR A 12 5.11 -6.25 14.15
C THR A 12 5.32 -7.01 12.85
N GLY A 13 5.36 -6.25 11.74
CA GLY A 13 5.80 -6.73 10.43
C GLY A 13 7.22 -6.25 10.17
N ILE A 14 8.16 -7.16 9.93
CA ILE A 14 9.55 -6.82 9.54
C ILE A 14 9.74 -7.20 8.07
N SER A 15 9.67 -6.19 7.20
CA SER A 15 9.63 -6.35 5.75
C SER A 15 11.01 -6.20 5.10
N ASP A 16 11.98 -7.03 5.48
CA ASP A 16 13.32 -6.99 4.87
C ASP A 16 13.23 -7.15 3.33
N TYR A 17 14.09 -6.43 2.60
CA TYR A 17 14.18 -6.57 1.14
C TYR A 17 14.45 -8.03 0.74
N PHE A 18 13.54 -8.60 -0.04
CA PHE A 18 13.64 -9.98 -0.58
C PHE A 18 13.94 -11.04 0.50
N LYS A 19 13.44 -10.85 1.73
CA LYS A 19 13.65 -11.79 2.82
C LYS A 19 12.48 -11.78 3.79
N ILE A 20 11.94 -12.96 4.09
CA ILE A 20 10.96 -13.11 5.17
C ILE A 20 11.72 -13.20 6.49
N ASN A 21 11.50 -12.23 7.38
CA ASN A 21 12.19 -12.18 8.66
C ASN A 21 11.50 -13.08 9.70
N PRO A 22 12.20 -14.05 10.33
CA PRO A 22 11.59 -14.97 11.30
C PRO A 22 11.19 -14.31 12.63
N LEU A 23 11.64 -13.08 12.90
CA LEU A 23 11.23 -12.31 14.07
C LEU A 23 9.92 -11.54 13.86
N SER A 24 9.44 -11.48 12.61
CA SER A 24 8.17 -10.85 12.26
C SER A 24 7.00 -11.70 12.74
N ASP A 25 5.99 -11.06 13.33
CA ASP A 25 4.77 -11.75 13.78
C ASP A 25 3.88 -12.18 12.61
N ILE A 26 4.00 -11.47 11.49
CA ILE A 26 3.37 -11.78 10.20
C ILE A 26 4.46 -11.95 9.16
N PRO A 27 4.49 -13.05 8.38
CA PRO A 27 5.42 -13.18 7.27
C PRO A 27 5.23 -12.04 6.27
N VAL A 28 6.24 -11.19 6.10
CA VAL A 28 6.20 -10.08 5.16
C VAL A 28 7.59 -9.82 4.62
N TYR A 29 7.68 -9.33 3.38
CA TYR A 29 8.91 -8.80 2.83
C TYR A 29 8.60 -7.67 1.85
N GLU A 30 9.55 -6.77 1.66
CA GLU A 30 9.48 -5.71 0.65
C GLU A 30 10.14 -6.19 -0.64
N HIS A 31 9.40 -6.10 -1.74
CA HIS A 31 9.86 -6.50 -3.06
C HIS A 31 10.15 -5.27 -3.91
N GLY A 32 11.29 -5.29 -4.59
CA GLY A 32 11.73 -4.23 -5.49
C GLY A 32 13.07 -3.66 -5.05
N ALA A 33 14.10 -3.83 -5.87
CA ALA A 33 15.44 -3.24 -5.70
C ALA A 33 15.70 -2.15 -6.75
N GLY A 34 14.67 -1.75 -7.50
CA GLY A 34 14.77 -0.81 -8.59
C GLY A 34 15.10 0.62 -8.15
N ILE A 35 15.84 1.35 -8.99
CA ILE A 35 16.28 2.72 -8.71
C ILE A 35 15.10 3.68 -8.48
N PHE A 36 13.98 3.41 -9.14
CA PHE A 36 12.74 4.20 -9.10
C PHE A 36 11.80 3.83 -7.96
N LYS A 37 12.20 2.96 -7.03
CA LYS A 37 11.43 2.66 -5.81
C LYS A 37 10.04 2.08 -6.07
N ASN A 38 9.91 1.27 -7.14
CA ASN A 38 8.72 0.48 -7.45
C ASN A 38 8.56 -0.69 -6.46
N HIS A 39 8.21 -0.37 -5.22
CA HIS A 39 8.15 -1.36 -4.16
C HIS A 39 6.75 -1.91 -3.96
N LEU A 40 6.71 -3.16 -3.51
CA LEU A 40 5.50 -3.90 -3.18
C LEU A 40 5.73 -4.61 -1.85
N LEU A 41 4.81 -4.49 -0.90
CA LEU A 41 4.81 -5.33 0.30
C LEU A 41 4.04 -6.63 0.01
N VAL A 42 4.68 -7.75 0.27
CA VAL A 42 4.07 -9.08 0.15
C VAL A 42 3.76 -9.59 1.56
N ILE A 43 2.52 -9.40 2.00
CA ILE A 43 2.07 -9.71 3.36
C ILE A 43 1.44 -11.11 3.38
N GLY A 44 1.82 -11.96 4.32
CA GLY A 44 1.46 -13.38 4.32
C GLY A 44 2.30 -14.21 3.33
N ALA A 45 3.54 -13.81 3.06
CA ALA A 45 4.39 -14.52 2.11
C ALA A 45 4.81 -15.92 2.63
N ASP A 46 4.70 -16.93 1.77
CA ASP A 46 5.22 -18.28 2.01
C ASP A 46 6.63 -18.46 1.44
N LYS A 47 6.97 -17.70 0.39
CA LYS A 47 8.26 -17.71 -0.29
C LYS A 47 8.62 -16.34 -0.84
N VAL A 48 9.90 -16.14 -1.10
CA VAL A 48 10.42 -14.93 -1.76
C VAL A 48 10.54 -15.17 -3.26
N LEU A 49 10.00 -14.25 -4.06
CA LEU A 49 10.35 -14.13 -5.48
C LEU A 49 11.56 -13.20 -5.62
N TYR A 50 12.64 -13.70 -6.25
CA TYR A 50 13.87 -12.92 -6.49
C TYR A 50 13.91 -12.20 -7.84
N LYS A 51 12.94 -12.48 -8.73
CA LYS A 51 12.84 -11.79 -10.01
C LYS A 51 12.38 -10.35 -9.76
N ASP A 52 13.07 -9.39 -10.37
CA ASP A 52 12.72 -7.97 -10.31
C ASP A 52 13.22 -7.21 -11.55
N TYR A 53 12.72 -6.00 -11.77
CA TYR A 53 13.12 -5.07 -12.81
C TYR A 53 13.88 -3.87 -12.22
N LEU A 54 15.21 -3.90 -12.32
CA LEU A 54 16.08 -2.91 -11.66
C LEU A 54 15.95 -1.48 -12.22
N THR A 55 15.62 -1.33 -13.50
CA THR A 55 15.52 -0.03 -14.17
C THR A 55 14.41 0.02 -15.21
N GLY A 56 13.88 1.23 -15.46
CA GLY A 56 12.98 1.49 -16.59
C GLY A 56 11.66 0.73 -16.58
N GLN A 57 11.08 0.51 -15.38
CA GLN A 57 9.82 -0.22 -15.27
C GLN A 57 8.68 0.49 -16.01
N THR A 58 8.18 -0.15 -17.06
CA THR A 58 6.97 0.28 -17.76
C THR A 58 5.71 -0.15 -16.99
N PHE A 59 4.55 0.36 -17.36
CA PHE A 59 3.25 -0.11 -16.87
C PHE A 59 3.13 -1.65 -16.90
N HIS A 60 3.57 -2.28 -18.00
CA HIS A 60 3.51 -3.73 -18.14
C HIS A 60 4.47 -4.47 -17.21
N ASN A 61 5.64 -3.90 -16.90
CA ASN A 61 6.56 -4.49 -15.92
C ASN A 61 5.95 -4.46 -14.52
N LYS A 62 5.37 -3.32 -14.13
CA LYS A 62 4.67 -3.16 -12.85
C LYS A 62 3.52 -4.17 -12.72
N GLN A 63 2.69 -4.27 -13.76
CA GLN A 63 1.59 -5.24 -13.78
C GLN A 63 2.07 -6.70 -13.75
N ASN A 64 3.16 -7.02 -14.45
CA ASN A 64 3.74 -8.36 -14.41
C ASN A 64 4.23 -8.71 -13.00
N MET A 65 4.88 -7.77 -12.30
CA MET A 65 5.31 -8.02 -10.92
C MET A 65 4.14 -8.23 -9.97
N ILE A 66 3.09 -7.41 -10.09
CA ILE A 66 1.85 -7.61 -9.32
C ILE A 66 1.28 -9.01 -9.55
N THR A 67 1.24 -9.44 -10.81
CA THR A 67 0.70 -10.76 -11.19
C THR A 67 1.56 -11.92 -10.66
N GLU A 68 2.88 -11.78 -10.64
CA GLU A 68 3.78 -12.85 -10.20
C GLU A 68 3.90 -12.97 -8.68
N LEU A 69 3.73 -11.85 -7.97
CA LEU A 69 3.80 -11.82 -6.51
C LEU A 69 2.47 -12.19 -5.86
N LYS A 70 1.35 -11.91 -6.51
CA LYS A 70 0.02 -12.15 -5.94
C LYS A 70 -0.32 -13.64 -5.91
N THR A 71 -0.75 -14.12 -4.75
CA THR A 71 -1.35 -15.46 -4.56
C THR A 71 -2.71 -15.33 -3.86
N PRO A 72 -3.53 -16.40 -3.82
CA PRO A 72 -4.78 -16.37 -3.05
C PRO A 72 -4.59 -16.16 -1.55
N GLU A 73 -3.44 -16.59 -1.01
CA GLU A 73 -3.13 -16.65 0.43
C GLU A 73 -2.45 -15.39 0.97
N ASN A 74 -1.84 -14.58 0.10
CA ASN A 74 -1.15 -13.36 0.51
C ASN A 74 -2.00 -12.10 0.26
N LEU A 75 -1.54 -10.97 0.78
CA LEU A 75 -1.94 -9.64 0.32
C LEU A 75 -0.77 -8.97 -0.35
N LEU A 76 -1.06 -8.24 -1.42
CA LEU A 76 -0.08 -7.43 -2.10
C LEU A 76 -0.42 -5.95 -1.92
N ALA A 77 0.51 -5.18 -1.37
CA ALA A 77 0.37 -3.74 -1.24
C ALA A 77 1.30 -3.00 -2.19
N ILE A 78 0.82 -1.93 -2.81
CA ILE A 78 1.70 -0.93 -3.44
C ILE A 78 2.26 -0.02 -2.36
N THR A 79 3.58 -0.02 -2.20
CA THR A 79 4.29 0.71 -1.14
C THR A 79 4.76 2.07 -1.64
N HIS A 80 4.60 3.08 -0.80
CA HIS A 80 4.99 4.49 -0.93
C HIS A 80 4.98 4.96 -2.40
N PRO A 81 3.82 4.89 -3.09
CA PRO A 81 3.76 4.99 -4.55
C PRO A 81 4.24 6.32 -5.11
N ASP A 82 4.16 7.39 -4.31
CA ASP A 82 4.64 8.73 -4.68
C ASP A 82 6.18 8.82 -4.66
N MET A 83 6.88 7.86 -4.04
CA MET A 83 8.32 7.90 -3.83
C MET A 83 9.03 7.87 -5.18
N ARG A 84 9.73 8.95 -5.52
CA ARG A 84 10.44 9.08 -6.80
C ARG A 84 9.54 8.83 -8.03
N ASN A 85 8.24 9.13 -7.92
CA ASN A 85 7.24 8.80 -8.95
C ASN A 85 7.21 7.30 -9.31
N ALA A 86 7.39 6.43 -8.32
CA ALA A 86 7.35 4.98 -8.50
C ALA A 86 6.07 4.57 -9.25
N TYR A 87 4.91 5.05 -8.81
CA TYR A 87 3.62 4.78 -9.45
C TYR A 87 2.90 6.09 -9.76
N SER A 88 2.69 6.35 -11.05
CA SER A 88 1.93 7.51 -11.48
C SER A 88 0.42 7.29 -11.28
N GLY A 89 -0.35 8.38 -11.15
CA GLY A 89 -1.81 8.28 -11.18
C GLY A 89 -2.34 7.60 -12.46
N SER A 90 -1.67 7.77 -13.60
CA SER A 90 -1.99 7.05 -14.83
C SER A 90 -1.77 5.53 -14.72
N ASP A 91 -0.70 5.09 -14.06
CA ASP A 91 -0.49 3.66 -13.81
C ASP A 91 -1.59 3.13 -12.90
N LEU A 92 -1.82 3.81 -11.78
CA LEU A 92 -2.73 3.37 -10.72
C LEU A 92 -4.21 3.34 -11.15
N LYS A 93 -4.60 4.12 -12.17
CA LYS A 93 -5.91 3.99 -12.82
C LYS A 93 -6.15 2.59 -13.39
N TYR A 94 -5.11 1.92 -13.89
CA TYR A 94 -5.23 0.70 -14.69
C TYR A 94 -4.52 -0.53 -14.12
N LEU A 95 -3.58 -0.37 -13.18
CA LEU A 95 -2.98 -1.51 -12.49
C LEU A 95 -4.05 -2.26 -11.68
N ARG A 96 -3.99 -3.59 -11.68
CA ARG A 96 -4.98 -4.46 -11.04
C ARG A 96 -4.34 -5.66 -10.36
N GLY A 97 -5.06 -6.29 -9.44
CA GLY A 97 -4.65 -7.53 -8.77
C GLY A 97 -3.84 -7.35 -7.49
N TYR A 98 -3.61 -6.10 -7.04
CA TYR A 98 -3.13 -5.79 -5.69
C TYR A 98 -4.32 -5.52 -4.77
N ASP A 99 -4.13 -5.71 -3.46
CA ASP A 99 -5.20 -5.61 -2.46
C ASP A 99 -5.16 -4.29 -1.69
N LEU A 100 -3.94 -3.80 -1.45
CA LEU A 100 -3.69 -2.66 -0.58
C LEU A 100 -2.85 -1.59 -1.29
N ILE A 101 -2.95 -0.34 -0.82
CA ILE A 101 -2.05 0.75 -1.22
C ILE A 101 -1.62 1.53 0.01
N GLU A 102 -0.33 1.84 0.09
CA GLU A 102 0.19 2.64 1.18
C GLU A 102 -0.26 4.09 1.02
N ALA A 103 -1.18 4.52 1.88
CA ALA A 103 -1.80 5.84 1.78
C ALA A 103 -0.93 6.92 2.43
N VAL A 104 -0.29 6.59 3.55
CA VAL A 104 0.56 7.48 4.33
C VAL A 104 1.77 6.71 4.81
N ASN A 105 2.94 7.30 4.58
CA ASN A 105 4.24 6.89 5.07
C ASN A 105 4.96 8.15 5.49
N TYR A 106 5.35 8.24 6.77
CA TYR A 106 5.84 9.49 7.35
C TYR A 106 7.08 10.05 6.63
N ASN A 107 8.07 9.19 6.38
CA ASN A 107 9.37 9.65 5.94
C ASN A 107 9.39 10.10 4.48
N TYR A 108 8.50 9.55 3.65
CA TYR A 108 8.69 9.64 2.21
C TYR A 108 7.45 10.03 1.40
N CYS A 109 6.22 9.66 1.79
CA CYS A 109 5.08 9.76 0.88
C CYS A 109 3.71 9.96 1.54
N TRP A 110 3.00 10.99 1.07
CA TRP A 110 1.58 11.20 1.35
C TRP A 110 0.73 10.87 0.12
N SER A 111 0.41 9.59 -0.03
CA SER A 111 -0.19 9.01 -1.24
C SER A 111 -1.72 8.97 -1.21
N VAL A 112 -2.37 9.70 -0.29
CA VAL A 112 -3.84 9.73 -0.17
C VAL A 112 -4.51 10.12 -1.50
N ASN A 113 -3.94 11.08 -2.25
CA ASN A 113 -4.46 11.48 -3.57
C ASN A 113 -4.32 10.35 -4.62
N LEU A 114 -3.25 9.56 -4.54
CA LEU A 114 -3.06 8.40 -5.40
C LEU A 114 -4.03 7.28 -5.02
N TRP A 115 -4.28 7.07 -3.73
CA TRP A 115 -5.32 6.15 -3.27
C TRP A 115 -6.70 6.58 -3.78
N ASP A 116 -7.06 7.85 -3.63
CA ASP A 116 -8.31 8.40 -4.17
C ASP A 116 -8.38 8.23 -5.70
N THR A 117 -7.27 8.34 -6.43
CA THR A 117 -7.21 8.04 -7.87
C THR A 117 -7.55 6.58 -8.17
N VAL A 118 -7.04 5.63 -7.38
CA VAL A 118 -7.33 4.20 -7.51
C VAL A 118 -8.82 3.93 -7.27
N LEU A 119 -9.34 4.42 -6.14
CA LEU A 119 -10.75 4.26 -5.76
C LEU A 119 -11.68 4.83 -6.83
N SER A 120 -11.37 6.02 -7.31
CA SER A 120 -12.12 6.72 -8.35
C SER A 120 -12.13 6.00 -9.70
N SER A 121 -11.16 5.12 -9.92
CA SER A 121 -11.07 4.30 -11.14
C SER A 121 -11.85 2.98 -11.03
N GLY A 122 -12.66 2.84 -9.97
CA GLY A 122 -13.44 1.64 -9.70
C GLY A 122 -12.59 0.45 -9.22
N ASN A 123 -11.41 0.72 -8.66
CA ASN A 123 -10.58 -0.34 -8.09
C ASN A 123 -10.71 -0.32 -6.55
N PRO A 124 -11.43 -1.29 -5.96
CA PRO A 124 -11.75 -1.28 -4.54
C PRO A 124 -10.58 -1.84 -3.72
N VAL A 125 -9.58 -0.98 -3.50
CA VAL A 125 -8.39 -1.31 -2.70
C VAL A 125 -8.45 -0.63 -1.34
N PHE A 126 -8.02 -1.35 -0.31
CA PHE A 126 -7.92 -0.81 1.02
C PHE A 126 -6.56 -0.16 1.26
N MET A 127 -6.46 0.62 2.32
CA MET A 127 -5.18 1.20 2.69
C MET A 127 -4.31 0.22 3.48
N VAL A 128 -3.01 0.40 3.36
CA VAL A 128 -2.04 0.04 4.39
C VAL A 128 -1.34 1.32 4.87
N MET A 129 -0.92 1.35 6.13
CA MET A 129 -0.11 2.42 6.71
C MET A 129 0.94 1.79 7.61
N ASN A 130 2.19 2.23 7.45
CA ASN A 130 3.32 1.83 8.28
C ASN A 130 4.36 2.95 8.29
N ASP A 131 5.35 2.83 9.16
CA ASP A 131 6.41 3.82 9.37
C ASP A 131 7.61 3.64 8.46
N ASP A 132 7.76 2.48 7.80
CA ASP A 132 8.91 2.15 6.93
C ASP A 132 10.24 2.45 7.63
N THR A 133 10.34 2.02 8.89
CA THR A 133 11.46 2.36 9.76
C THR A 133 12.76 1.73 9.28
N HIS A 134 13.80 2.56 9.16
CA HIS A 134 15.17 2.14 8.84
C HIS A 134 16.12 2.27 10.05
N ASP A 135 15.77 3.11 11.02
CA ASP A 135 16.51 3.36 12.25
C ASP A 135 15.56 3.40 13.46
N ILE A 136 15.49 2.28 14.18
CA ILE A 136 14.70 2.16 15.41
C ILE A 136 15.19 3.05 16.57
N THR A 137 16.35 3.72 16.41
CA THR A 137 16.89 4.65 17.40
C THR A 137 16.47 6.09 17.14
N ASP A 138 15.99 6.39 15.93
CA ASP A 138 15.41 7.68 15.59
C ASP A 138 13.92 7.69 15.98
N PRO A 139 13.52 8.51 16.97
CA PRO A 139 12.13 8.61 17.37
C PRO A 139 11.22 9.18 16.27
N ASP A 140 11.76 9.87 15.27
CA ASP A 140 10.96 10.35 14.14
C ASP A 140 10.66 9.21 13.14
N ASP A 141 11.54 8.21 13.05
CA ASP A 141 11.45 7.11 12.07
C ASP A 141 10.57 5.93 12.55
N PHE A 142 10.32 5.84 13.86
CA PHE A 142 9.75 4.66 14.50
C PHE A 142 8.43 4.95 15.25
N GLY A 143 7.43 4.10 15.02
CA GLY A 143 6.22 4.04 15.85
C GLY A 143 5.21 5.16 15.63
N ARG A 144 5.38 5.95 14.57
CA ARG A 144 4.51 7.10 14.24
C ARG A 144 3.26 6.70 13.45
N VAL A 145 3.48 5.90 12.41
CA VAL A 145 2.44 5.52 11.45
C VAL A 145 2.17 4.03 11.61
N PHE A 146 0.92 3.67 11.89
CA PHE A 146 0.54 2.28 12.13
C PHE A 146 -0.94 2.06 11.84
N MET A 147 -1.40 0.83 12.07
CA MET A 147 -2.81 0.47 11.92
C MET A 147 -3.34 -0.18 13.19
N PHE A 148 -4.61 0.06 13.48
CA PHE A 148 -5.40 -0.87 14.27
C PHE A 148 -6.13 -1.81 13.31
N VAL A 149 -5.95 -3.11 13.50
CA VAL A 149 -6.63 -4.15 12.72
C VAL A 149 -7.63 -4.85 13.63
N ASN A 150 -8.88 -4.94 13.19
CA ASN A 150 -9.93 -5.62 13.94
C ASN A 150 -9.87 -7.13 13.64
N SER A 151 -9.03 -7.85 14.36
CA SER A 151 -8.83 -9.28 14.20
C SER A 151 -8.33 -9.95 15.48
N GLU A 152 -8.39 -11.27 15.52
CA GLU A 152 -7.57 -12.06 16.44
C GLU A 152 -6.08 -11.92 16.10
N LYS A 153 -5.21 -12.15 17.09
CA LYS A 153 -3.75 -11.97 16.98
C LYS A 153 -3.06 -13.16 16.30
N ASN A 154 -3.53 -13.56 15.13
CA ASN A 154 -2.88 -14.58 14.29
C ASN A 154 -2.85 -14.15 12.82
N THR A 155 -1.88 -14.68 12.09
CA THR A 155 -1.60 -14.29 10.70
C THR A 155 -2.81 -14.41 9.77
N GLY A 156 -3.56 -15.51 9.85
CA GLY A 156 -4.70 -15.76 8.97
C GLY A 156 -5.82 -14.75 9.17
N ASP A 157 -6.19 -14.49 10.42
CA ASP A 157 -7.26 -13.54 10.74
C ASP A 157 -6.85 -12.09 10.45
N ILE A 158 -5.57 -11.74 10.66
CA ILE A 158 -5.06 -10.41 10.30
C ILE A 158 -5.10 -10.20 8.78
N ILE A 159 -4.64 -11.18 8.00
CA ILE A 159 -4.72 -11.13 6.53
C ILE A 159 -6.18 -11.00 6.10
N GLN A 160 -7.08 -11.79 6.67
CA GLN A 160 -8.49 -11.72 6.33
C GLN A 160 -9.12 -10.36 6.69
N ALA A 161 -8.79 -9.80 7.85
CA ALA A 161 -9.28 -8.49 8.27
C ALA A 161 -8.78 -7.37 7.34
N LEU A 162 -7.49 -7.37 6.97
CA LEU A 162 -6.93 -6.42 6.01
C LEU A 162 -7.58 -6.57 4.62
N LYS A 163 -7.81 -7.82 4.18
CA LYS A 163 -8.50 -8.12 2.92
C LYS A 163 -9.93 -7.58 2.86
N LEU A 164 -10.60 -7.51 4.01
CA LEU A 164 -11.95 -6.98 4.16
C LEU A 164 -11.98 -5.50 4.54
N GLY A 165 -10.83 -4.83 4.63
CA GLY A 165 -10.75 -3.42 5.01
C GLY A 165 -11.10 -3.15 6.48
N SER A 166 -11.07 -4.18 7.33
CA SER A 166 -11.35 -4.11 8.77
C SER A 166 -10.16 -3.57 9.56
N ALA A 167 -9.67 -2.41 9.14
CA ALA A 167 -8.53 -1.71 9.73
C ALA A 167 -8.69 -0.20 9.59
N ILE A 168 -8.01 0.53 10.47
CA ILE A 168 -7.86 1.99 10.41
C ILE A 168 -6.38 2.34 10.46
N GLY A 169 -5.99 3.36 9.69
CA GLY A 169 -4.64 3.90 9.71
C GLY A 169 -4.52 5.08 10.65
N VAL A 170 -3.40 5.19 11.35
CA VAL A 170 -3.10 6.26 12.32
C VAL A 170 -1.74 6.86 11.99
N ASP A 171 -1.70 8.18 11.83
CA ASP A 171 -0.48 8.99 11.79
C ASP A 171 -0.43 9.83 13.07
N LEU A 172 0.42 9.43 14.02
CA LEU A 172 0.59 10.16 15.27
C LEU A 172 1.31 11.48 15.04
N LYS A 173 0.84 12.49 15.76
CA LYS A 173 1.53 13.76 15.89
C LYS A 173 2.45 13.69 17.11
N HIS A 174 3.52 12.93 17.01
CA HIS A 174 4.56 12.90 18.03
C HIS A 174 5.77 13.75 17.63
N ASP A 175 6.55 14.14 18.63
CA ASP A 175 7.78 14.93 18.49
C ASP A 175 8.98 14.06 18.89
N LYS A 176 10.18 14.30 18.34
CA LYS A 176 11.41 13.58 18.69
C LYS A 176 11.76 13.57 20.20
N TYR A 177 11.18 14.48 20.99
CA TYR A 177 11.32 14.52 22.44
C TYR A 177 10.25 13.73 23.21
N ASP A 178 9.28 13.14 22.51
CA ASP A 178 8.23 12.35 23.15
C ASP A 178 8.82 11.06 23.74
N THR A 179 8.49 10.80 25.01
CA THR A 179 8.80 9.52 25.65
C THR A 179 7.84 8.43 25.17
N PRO A 180 8.19 7.14 25.30
CA PRO A 180 7.27 6.03 25.00
C PRO A 180 5.88 6.19 25.64
N GLY A 181 5.81 6.66 26.88
CA GLY A 181 4.55 6.93 27.57
C GLY A 181 3.74 8.08 26.95
N MET A 182 4.40 9.09 26.40
CA MET A 182 3.74 10.18 25.67
C MET A 182 3.19 9.71 24.32
N ILE A 183 3.97 8.93 23.57
CA ILE A 183 3.54 8.31 22.31
C ILE A 183 2.29 7.44 22.57
N LYS A 184 2.36 6.57 23.58
CA LYS A 184 1.21 5.74 23.99
C LYS A 184 -0.01 6.59 24.35
N LYS A 185 0.16 7.66 25.14
CA LYS A 185 -0.94 8.56 25.50
C LYS A 185 -1.57 9.24 24.27
N ARG A 186 -0.78 9.62 23.27
CA ARG A 186 -1.29 10.19 22.01
C ARG A 186 -2.07 9.16 21.20
N SER A 187 -1.57 7.92 21.12
CA SER A 187 -2.27 6.78 20.50
C SER A 187 -3.59 6.45 21.21
N ASP A 188 -3.58 6.40 22.54
CA ASP A 188 -4.77 6.19 23.34
C ASP A 188 -5.80 7.31 23.12
N ASN A 189 -5.34 8.53 22.78
CA ASN A 189 -6.20 9.68 22.46
C ASN A 189 -6.66 9.77 21.01
N ALA A 190 -6.15 8.92 20.10
CA ALA A 190 -6.60 8.91 18.71
C ALA A 190 -8.06 8.43 18.65
N PRO A 191 -8.99 9.18 18.03
CA PRO A 191 -10.38 8.76 17.90
C PRO A 191 -10.50 7.46 17.09
N ARG A 192 -11.40 6.58 17.51
CA ARG A 192 -11.66 5.29 16.84
C ARG A 192 -13.13 5.22 16.40
N PRO A 193 -13.42 4.61 15.24
CA PRO A 193 -14.80 4.39 14.85
C PRO A 193 -15.46 3.41 15.83
N SER A 194 -16.59 3.81 16.38
CA SER A 194 -17.45 2.96 17.22
C SER A 194 -18.63 2.40 16.43
N GLU A 195 -19.03 3.06 15.35
CA GLU A 195 -20.14 2.65 14.50
C GLU A 195 -19.94 3.14 13.06
N CYS A 196 -20.25 2.29 12.09
CA CYS A 196 -20.44 2.65 10.69
C CYS A 196 -21.68 1.94 10.19
N ILE A 197 -22.77 2.69 9.98
CA ILE A 197 -24.06 2.13 9.54
C ILE A 197 -24.58 2.91 8.35
N ILE A 198 -25.28 2.19 7.47
CA ILE A 198 -26.08 2.79 6.40
C ILE A 198 -27.54 2.50 6.75
N THR A 199 -28.34 3.56 6.87
CA THR A 199 -29.80 3.45 7.04
C THR A 199 -30.47 4.19 5.90
N ASN A 200 -31.29 3.49 5.12
CA ASN A 200 -31.82 3.97 3.84
C ASN A 200 -30.69 4.38 2.89
N ASP A 201 -30.59 5.67 2.60
CA ASP A 201 -29.58 6.30 1.75
C ASP A 201 -28.52 7.06 2.56
N THR A 202 -28.55 7.02 3.89
CA THR A 202 -27.67 7.86 4.71
C THR A 202 -26.64 6.99 5.42
N ILE A 203 -25.36 7.29 5.17
CA ILE A 203 -24.25 6.74 5.93
C ILE A 203 -24.01 7.56 7.19
N LYS A 204 -23.79 6.88 8.31
CA LYS A 204 -23.39 7.44 9.59
C LYS A 204 -22.04 6.84 10.00
N PHE A 205 -21.12 7.71 10.41
CA PHE A 205 -19.95 7.33 11.18
C PHE A 205 -20.09 7.90 12.60
N LYS A 206 -19.81 7.06 13.60
CA LYS A 206 -19.68 7.47 15.00
C LYS A 206 -18.30 7.10 15.51
N PHE A 207 -17.77 7.92 16.40
CA PHE A 207 -16.47 7.77 17.02
C PHE A 207 -16.63 7.57 18.53
N ASP A 208 -15.61 7.02 19.17
CA ASP A 208 -15.56 6.83 20.62
C ASP A 208 -15.28 8.14 21.39
N LYS A 209 -14.90 9.20 20.67
CA LYS A 209 -14.48 10.50 21.19
C LYS A 209 -14.92 11.62 20.27
N VAL A 210 -15.02 12.82 20.83
CA VAL A 210 -15.18 14.06 20.06
C VAL A 210 -13.92 14.29 19.24
N CYS A 211 -14.09 14.38 17.93
CA CYS A 211 -13.05 14.67 16.95
C CYS A 211 -12.96 16.17 16.69
N ASP A 212 -11.75 16.72 16.55
CA ASP A 212 -11.60 18.14 16.19
C ASP A 212 -12.14 18.40 14.78
N THR A 213 -11.87 17.48 13.83
CA THR A 213 -12.43 17.55 12.48
C THR A 213 -12.66 16.16 11.92
N VAL A 214 -13.82 15.94 11.30
CA VAL A 214 -14.14 14.77 10.49
C VAL A 214 -14.44 15.23 9.06
N ARG A 215 -13.69 14.72 8.09
CA ARG A 215 -13.89 14.97 6.65
C ARG A 215 -14.37 13.69 5.98
N LEU A 216 -15.48 13.77 5.27
CA LEU A 216 -15.88 12.74 4.31
C LEU A 216 -15.39 13.13 2.92
N ALA A 217 -14.72 12.19 2.26
CA ALA A 217 -14.22 12.32 0.91
C ALA A 217 -14.89 11.28 0.00
N GLY A 218 -15.12 11.66 -1.26
CA GLY A 218 -15.65 10.79 -2.29
C GLY A 218 -14.78 10.86 -3.54
N GLN A 219 -15.40 10.71 -4.71
CA GLN A 219 -14.73 10.66 -6.01
C GLN A 219 -13.64 11.73 -6.18
N ASN A 220 -12.46 11.29 -6.62
CA ASN A 220 -11.23 12.06 -6.78
C ASN A 220 -10.74 12.75 -5.50
N GLY A 221 -11.10 12.23 -4.33
CA GLY A 221 -10.76 12.83 -3.03
C GLY A 221 -11.56 14.08 -2.70
N MET A 222 -12.60 14.41 -3.50
CA MET A 222 -13.43 15.58 -3.28
C MET A 222 -14.11 15.52 -1.91
N THR A 223 -14.06 16.61 -1.17
CA THR A 223 -14.73 16.72 0.11
C THR A 223 -16.24 16.74 -0.08
N LEU A 224 -16.91 15.74 0.50
CA LEU A 224 -18.37 15.61 0.52
C LEU A 224 -18.97 16.38 1.69
N LYS A 225 -18.33 16.31 2.86
CA LYS A 225 -18.76 16.97 4.09
C LYS A 225 -17.59 17.16 5.05
N ILE A 226 -17.65 18.23 5.84
CA ILE A 226 -16.78 18.45 7.00
C ILE A 226 -17.68 18.69 8.21
N SER A 227 -17.28 18.17 9.36
CA SER A 227 -17.86 18.51 10.65
C SER A 227 -16.74 18.68 11.68
N GLU A 228 -16.91 19.62 12.60
CA GLU A 228 -15.91 20.00 13.58
C GLU A 228 -16.46 19.78 14.98
N ASN A 229 -15.59 19.45 15.93
CA ASN A 229 -15.93 19.25 17.34
C ASN A 229 -17.13 18.30 17.52
N THR A 230 -17.10 17.15 16.85
CA THR A 230 -18.20 16.17 16.84
C THR A 230 -17.67 14.75 17.02
N ASP A 231 -18.48 13.88 17.61
CA ASP A 231 -18.25 12.42 17.66
C ASP A 231 -19.04 11.66 16.59
N GLU A 232 -19.81 12.34 15.75
CA GLU A 232 -20.54 11.72 14.65
C GLU A 232 -20.65 12.61 13.40
N ILE A 233 -20.78 11.96 12.24
CA ILE A 233 -21.04 12.62 10.95
C ILE A 233 -21.99 11.75 10.12
N PHE A 234 -22.90 12.41 9.41
CA PHE A 234 -23.89 11.78 8.55
C PHE A 234 -23.84 12.35 7.15
N TYR A 235 -24.08 11.53 6.15
CA TYR A 235 -24.11 11.95 4.76
C TYR A 235 -25.13 11.15 3.94
N PRO A 236 -26.07 11.82 3.24
CA PRO A 236 -26.93 11.17 2.26
C PRO A 236 -26.09 10.74 1.05
N VAL A 237 -25.91 9.44 0.88
CA VAL A 237 -25.18 8.82 -0.23
C VAL A 237 -25.91 9.08 -1.54
N LYS A 238 -25.24 9.74 -2.47
CA LYS A 238 -25.82 10.13 -3.75
C LYS A 238 -25.69 9.03 -4.80
N PRO A 239 -26.47 9.08 -5.89
CA PRO A 239 -26.34 8.17 -7.02
C PRO A 239 -24.90 8.06 -7.57
N GLU A 240 -24.20 9.19 -7.67
CA GLU A 240 -22.85 9.32 -8.23
C GLU A 240 -21.71 8.90 -7.28
N ASP A 241 -21.99 8.73 -5.98
CA ASP A 241 -20.97 8.33 -5.02
C ASP A 241 -20.64 6.84 -5.21
N THR A 242 -19.42 6.55 -5.65
CA THR A 242 -18.91 5.17 -5.80
C THR A 242 -18.26 4.66 -4.52
N TYR A 243 -17.69 5.57 -3.74
CA TYR A 243 -17.13 5.31 -2.42
C TYR A 243 -17.23 6.55 -1.53
N ILE A 244 -17.23 6.32 -0.22
CA ILE A 244 -17.12 7.37 0.80
C ILE A 244 -16.05 6.94 1.80
N ARG A 245 -15.10 7.84 2.08
CA ARG A 245 -14.02 7.61 3.04
C ARG A 245 -13.98 8.71 4.08
N ALA A 246 -13.66 8.36 5.32
CA ALA A 246 -13.49 9.34 6.39
C ALA A 246 -12.01 9.59 6.73
N GLU A 247 -11.69 10.85 6.96
CA GLU A 247 -10.43 11.31 7.55
C GLU A 247 -10.75 12.11 8.80
N ILE A 248 -10.04 11.80 9.87
CA ILE A 248 -10.21 12.44 11.17
C ILE A 248 -8.92 13.16 11.51
N LYS A 249 -9.04 14.41 11.94
CA LYS A 249 -7.92 15.16 12.52
C LYS A 249 -8.18 15.36 14.00
N GLN A 250 -7.19 15.00 14.81
CA GLN A 250 -7.08 15.39 16.20
C GLN A 250 -5.80 16.23 16.33
N ILE A 251 -5.94 17.53 16.64
CA ILE A 251 -4.90 18.56 16.53
C ILE A 251 -3.63 18.19 17.31
N ASN A 252 -3.76 17.51 18.44
CA ASN A 252 -2.62 17.16 19.33
C ASN A 252 -2.40 15.66 19.53
N SER A 253 -3.06 14.80 18.76
CA SER A 253 -2.96 13.34 18.93
C SER A 253 -2.59 12.65 17.63
N ALA A 254 -3.50 12.63 16.65
CA ALA A 254 -3.31 11.85 15.44
C ALA A 254 -4.13 12.39 14.27
N ASN A 255 -3.73 12.01 13.07
CA ASN A 255 -4.64 11.91 11.93
C ASN A 255 -5.05 10.44 11.78
N VAL A 256 -6.35 10.18 11.63
CA VAL A 256 -6.89 8.82 11.48
C VAL A 256 -7.59 8.69 10.13
N TYR A 257 -7.38 7.56 9.49
CA TYR A 257 -7.88 7.25 8.16
C TYR A 257 -8.69 5.96 8.23
N LEU A 258 -9.94 6.03 7.77
CA LEU A 258 -10.78 4.85 7.63
C LEU A 258 -10.63 4.29 6.21
N ASN A 259 -10.82 2.99 6.07
CA ASN A 259 -11.09 2.39 4.77
C ASN A 259 -12.42 2.93 4.17
N PRO A 260 -12.53 3.00 2.84
CA PRO A 260 -13.75 3.46 2.18
C PRO A 260 -14.90 2.47 2.40
N VAL A 261 -16.10 3.03 2.50
CA VAL A 261 -17.34 2.29 2.29
C VAL A 261 -17.69 2.40 0.81
N PHE A 262 -17.82 1.24 0.17
CA PHE A 262 -18.09 1.14 -1.26
C PHE A 262 -19.57 1.01 -1.55
N LYS A 263 -19.99 1.53 -2.69
CA LYS A 263 -21.32 1.33 -3.25
C LYS A 263 -21.23 0.40 -4.46
N TYR A 264 -21.07 -0.90 -4.20
CA TYR A 264 -21.02 -1.96 -5.21
C TYR A 264 -21.92 -3.12 -4.78
N ASP A 265 -22.46 -3.86 -5.77
CA ASP A 265 -23.25 -5.07 -5.51
C ASP A 265 -22.36 -6.24 -5.05
N ASP A 266 -21.20 -6.41 -5.69
CA ASP A 266 -20.10 -7.29 -5.23
C ASP A 266 -18.74 -6.64 -5.53
N ILE A 267 -17.90 -6.53 -4.50
CA ILE A 267 -16.53 -5.99 -4.60
C ILE A 267 -15.62 -6.84 -5.50
N ASN A 268 -15.92 -8.14 -5.64
CA ASN A 268 -15.12 -9.08 -6.43
C ASN A 268 -15.33 -8.91 -7.94
N ASP A 269 -16.51 -8.48 -8.38
CA ASP A 269 -16.83 -8.24 -9.79
C ASP A 269 -16.00 -7.09 -10.38
N HIS A 270 -15.48 -6.20 -9.53
CA HIS A 270 -14.65 -5.06 -9.91
C HIS A 270 -13.14 -5.34 -9.89
N LYS A 271 -12.71 -6.53 -9.44
CA LYS A 271 -11.30 -6.98 -9.53
C LYS A 271 -10.98 -7.53 -10.92
N VAL A 272 -11.18 -6.71 -11.95
CA VAL A 272 -10.87 -7.07 -13.34
C VAL A 272 -9.36 -7.27 -13.46
N GLN A 273 -8.94 -8.47 -13.86
CA GLN A 273 -7.54 -8.74 -14.14
C GLN A 273 -7.14 -8.10 -15.49
N PRO A 274 -5.89 -7.67 -15.66
CA PRO A 274 -5.45 -7.09 -16.92
C PRO A 274 -5.51 -8.12 -18.05
N VAL A 275 -6.03 -7.71 -19.21
CA VAL A 275 -6.04 -8.58 -20.40
C VAL A 275 -4.63 -8.66 -20.98
N ILE A 276 -4.06 -9.87 -21.03
CA ILE A 276 -2.73 -10.13 -21.58
C ILE A 276 -2.85 -10.63 -23.02
N ASN A 277 -2.22 -9.93 -23.96
CA ASN A 277 -2.02 -10.46 -25.32
C ASN A 277 -0.78 -11.36 -25.35
N TYR A 278 -0.99 -12.65 -25.11
CA TYR A 278 0.09 -13.65 -25.06
C TYR A 278 0.83 -13.78 -26.40
N THR A 279 0.12 -13.71 -27.52
CA THR A 279 0.68 -13.84 -28.86
C THR A 279 1.71 -12.75 -29.15
N VAL A 280 1.32 -11.49 -28.98
CA VAL A 280 2.22 -10.34 -29.17
C VAL A 280 3.39 -10.42 -28.19
N THR A 281 3.11 -10.78 -26.94
CA THR A 281 4.14 -10.93 -25.90
C THR A 281 5.21 -11.95 -26.31
N TRP A 282 4.82 -13.11 -26.82
CA TRP A 282 5.75 -14.14 -27.29
C TRP A 282 6.55 -13.71 -28.51
N PHE A 283 5.92 -13.03 -29.48
CA PHE A 283 6.66 -12.49 -30.64
C PHE A 283 7.70 -11.45 -30.22
N LEU A 284 7.38 -10.55 -29.29
CA LEU A 284 8.34 -9.59 -28.75
C LEU A 284 9.49 -10.28 -28.01
N ARG A 285 9.19 -11.25 -27.14
CA ARG A 285 10.21 -12.05 -26.44
C ARG A 285 11.14 -12.77 -27.41
N ALA A 286 10.60 -13.44 -28.42
CA ALA A 286 11.39 -14.09 -29.46
C ALA A 286 12.26 -13.09 -30.22
N GLY A 287 11.70 -11.92 -30.58
CA GLY A 287 12.43 -10.83 -31.22
C GLY A 287 13.62 -10.33 -30.38
N TYR A 288 13.44 -10.16 -29.07
CA TYR A 288 14.54 -9.76 -28.18
C TYR A 288 15.64 -10.82 -28.08
N ILE A 289 15.27 -12.10 -27.95
CA ILE A 289 16.24 -13.21 -27.93
C ILE A 289 17.03 -13.25 -29.23
N LEU A 290 16.35 -13.17 -30.38
CA LEU A 290 17.01 -13.14 -31.69
C LEU A 290 17.96 -11.96 -31.84
N THR A 291 17.54 -10.77 -31.38
CA THR A 291 18.37 -9.56 -31.39
C THR A 291 19.60 -9.73 -30.50
N PHE A 292 19.44 -10.27 -29.29
CA PHE A 292 20.55 -10.54 -28.38
C PHE A 292 21.53 -11.57 -28.96
N CYS A 293 21.02 -12.68 -29.49
CA CYS A 293 21.83 -13.69 -30.17
C CYS A 293 22.61 -13.10 -31.35
N LEU A 294 21.97 -12.21 -32.14
CA LEU A 294 22.62 -11.51 -33.23
C LEU A 294 23.76 -10.60 -32.75
N ILE A 295 23.54 -9.84 -31.67
CA ILE A 295 24.55 -8.98 -31.04
C ILE A 295 25.74 -9.82 -30.56
N VAL A 296 25.49 -10.89 -29.81
CA VAL A 296 26.52 -11.82 -29.32
C VAL A 296 27.30 -12.44 -30.50
N PHE A 297 26.60 -12.84 -31.56
CA PHE A 297 27.23 -13.39 -32.76
C PHE A 297 28.12 -12.37 -33.48
N ILE A 298 27.69 -11.11 -33.58
CA ILE A 298 28.49 -10.01 -34.14
C ILE A 298 29.76 -9.79 -33.31
N PHE A 299 29.65 -9.73 -31.98
CA PHE A 299 30.81 -9.60 -31.09
C PHE A 299 31.76 -10.79 -31.19
N TYR A 300 31.23 -12.02 -31.24
CA TYR A 300 32.01 -13.24 -31.45
C TYR A 300 32.79 -13.21 -32.77
N LYS A 301 32.12 -12.88 -33.90
CA LYS A 301 32.78 -12.75 -35.20
C LYS A 301 33.85 -11.64 -35.22
N ARG A 302 33.59 -10.50 -34.58
CA ARG A 302 34.57 -9.41 -34.44
C ARG A 302 35.81 -9.84 -33.64
N LYS A 303 35.63 -10.55 -32.51
CA LYS A 303 36.74 -11.10 -31.71
C LYS A 303 37.57 -12.12 -32.50
N LYS A 304 36.92 -13.05 -33.20
CA LYS A 304 37.59 -14.05 -34.06
C LYS A 304 38.39 -13.41 -35.20
N ARG A 305 37.90 -12.33 -35.81
CA ARG A 305 38.62 -11.57 -36.83
C ARG A 305 39.82 -10.78 -36.27
N ARG A 306 39.73 -10.22 -35.06
CA ARG A 306 40.87 -9.57 -34.36
C ARG A 306 41.96 -10.59 -34.01
N ASN A 307 41.60 -11.75 -33.46
CA ASN A 307 42.57 -12.81 -33.13
C ASN A 307 43.25 -13.41 -34.38
N LYS A 308 42.59 -13.39 -35.55
CA LYS A 308 43.24 -13.75 -36.82
C LYS A 308 44.19 -12.67 -37.37
N LYS A 309 44.07 -11.41 -36.94
CA LYS A 309 44.91 -10.30 -37.38
C LYS A 309 46.12 -10.03 -36.47
N ASN A 310 46.11 -10.49 -35.22
CA ASN A 310 47.28 -10.53 -34.33
C ASN A 310 47.57 -11.98 -33.92
N PRO A 311 48.32 -12.75 -34.72
CA PRO A 311 48.73 -14.11 -34.35
C PRO A 311 50.01 -14.17 -33.48
N PHE A 312 50.46 -13.04 -32.93
CA PHE A 312 51.67 -12.92 -32.09
C PHE A 312 51.36 -12.17 -30.80
#